data_AF-A0A4R1WDG1-F1
#
_entry.id   AF-A0A4R1WDG1-F1
#
_cell.length_a   1.000
_cell.length_b   1.000
_cell.length_c   1.000
_cell.angle_alpha   90.00
_cell.angle_beta   90.00
_cell.angle_gamma   90.00
#
_symmetry.space_group_name_H-M   'P 1'
#
loop_
_entity.id
_entity.type
_entity.pdbx_description
1 polymer ?
#
loop_
_entity_poly.entity_id
_entity_poly.type
_entity_poly.pdbx_seq_one_letter_code
_entity_poly.pdbx_strand_id
1 'polypeptide(L)'
;MQAAIRVNAETQAKLGRMDVSETELFNQAFTLDSPKRGAARLRLADDDGNKTYQNLRRGALAFAEGLYTAIRNPGMHTPQPSGGGEEQLALEQLAAFSLLARWVDQAIVDEL
;
A
#
# COMPACT_ATOMS: atom_id res chain seq x y z
N MET A 1 6.28 -11.77 5.77
CA MET A 1 6.96 -11.27 4.55
C MET A 1 7.68 -9.94 4.80
N GLN A 2 8.97 -9.82 4.46
CA GLN A 2 9.78 -8.61 4.71
C GLN A 2 9.35 -7.39 3.89
N ALA A 3 8.97 -7.58 2.61
CA ALA A 3 8.53 -6.47 1.74
C ALA A 3 7.33 -5.70 2.31
N ALA A 4 6.30 -6.42 2.80
CA ALA A 4 5.13 -5.81 3.42
C ALA A 4 5.49 -4.95 4.65
N ILE A 5 6.37 -5.45 5.51
CA ILE A 5 6.82 -4.71 6.70
C ILE A 5 7.53 -3.42 6.29
N ARG A 6 8.41 -3.51 5.29
CA ARG A 6 9.19 -2.37 4.81
C ARG A 6 8.30 -1.30 4.17
N VAL A 7 7.38 -1.68 3.29
CA VAL A 7 6.47 -0.75 2.63
C VAL A 7 5.56 -0.05 3.64
N ASN A 8 5.07 -0.75 4.67
CA ASN A 8 4.30 -0.13 5.74
C ASN A 8 5.16 0.91 6.49
N ALA A 9 6.38 0.53 6.92
CA ALA A 9 7.27 1.43 7.66
C ALA A 9 7.65 2.69 6.86
N GLU A 10 7.93 2.55 5.56
CA GLU A 10 8.21 3.70 4.69
C GLU A 10 6.98 4.59 4.50
N THR A 11 5.79 4.00 4.39
CA THR A 11 4.52 4.77 4.33
C THR A 11 4.26 5.52 5.64
N GLN A 12 4.47 4.87 6.78
CA GLN A 12 4.36 5.47 8.10
C GLN A 12 5.33 6.65 8.26
N ALA A 13 6.58 6.48 7.85
CA ALA A 13 7.60 7.53 7.87
C ALA A 13 7.20 8.70 6.95
N LYS A 14 6.72 8.41 5.74
CA LYS A 14 6.30 9.44 4.77
C LYS A 14 5.11 10.26 5.25
N LEU A 15 4.17 9.64 5.96
CA LEU A 15 2.96 10.31 6.48
C LEU A 15 3.13 10.83 7.91
N GLY A 16 4.22 10.49 8.60
CA GLY A 16 4.38 10.76 10.02
C GLY A 16 3.34 10.08 10.91
N ARG A 17 2.85 8.89 10.51
CA ARG A 17 1.74 8.16 11.18
C ARG A 17 2.20 6.80 11.66
N MET A 18 1.96 6.46 12.92
CA MET A 18 2.22 5.13 13.50
C MET A 18 1.09 4.67 14.44
N ASP A 19 0.00 5.42 14.48
CA ASP A 19 -1.15 5.32 15.39
C ASP A 19 -2.27 4.42 14.86
N VAL A 20 -2.17 3.96 13.61
CA VAL A 20 -3.18 3.10 12.97
C VAL A 20 -2.53 1.83 12.40
N SER A 21 -3.36 0.80 12.20
CA SER A 21 -2.93 -0.43 11.53
C SER A 21 -2.52 -0.15 10.08
N GLU A 22 -1.71 -1.01 9.50
CA GLU A 22 -1.28 -0.91 8.09
C GLU A 22 -2.46 -0.82 7.11
N THR A 23 -3.49 -1.67 7.22
CA THR A 23 -4.69 -1.59 6.37
C THR A 23 -5.38 -0.24 6.51
N GLU A 24 -5.57 0.24 7.74
CA GLU A 24 -6.21 1.52 7.99
C GLU A 24 -5.35 2.69 7.50
N LEU A 25 -4.02 2.60 7.63
CA LEU A 25 -3.08 3.58 7.11
C LEU A 25 -3.24 3.74 5.60
N PHE A 26 -3.26 2.65 4.84
CA PHE A 26 -3.41 2.71 3.39
C PHE A 26 -4.81 3.16 2.95
N ASN A 27 -5.85 2.75 3.67
CA ASN A 27 -7.21 3.24 3.43
C ASN A 27 -7.30 4.75 3.63
N GLN A 28 -6.75 5.28 4.73
CA GLN A 28 -6.71 6.71 5.01
C GLN A 28 -5.75 7.48 4.09
N ALA A 29 -4.67 6.86 3.63
CA ALA A 29 -3.69 7.50 2.76
C ALA A 29 -4.23 7.71 1.34
N PHE A 30 -4.90 6.69 0.76
CA PHE A 30 -5.35 6.72 -0.63
C PHE A 30 -6.84 7.07 -0.81
N THR A 31 -7.63 7.22 0.25
CA THR A 31 -9.05 7.65 0.17
C THR A 31 -9.20 8.94 -0.62
N LEU A 32 -10.33 9.14 -1.31
CA LEU A 32 -10.66 10.36 -2.06
C LEU A 32 -10.90 11.59 -1.18
N ASP A 33 -11.21 11.40 0.09
CA ASP A 33 -11.55 12.46 1.03
C ASP A 33 -10.43 13.51 1.16
N SER A 34 -10.82 14.74 1.51
CA SER A 34 -9.88 15.81 1.84
C SER A 34 -8.92 15.39 2.98
N PRO A 35 -7.68 15.94 2.99
CA PRO A 35 -6.77 15.73 4.10
C PRO A 35 -7.38 16.24 5.40
N LYS A 36 -6.97 15.64 6.53
CA LYS A 36 -7.36 16.09 7.86
C LYS A 36 -6.08 16.38 8.65
N ARG A 37 -6.16 17.24 9.67
CA ARG A 37 -5.02 17.48 10.56
C ARG A 37 -4.54 16.17 11.17
N GLY A 38 -3.25 15.87 11.01
CA GLY A 38 -2.68 14.59 11.46
C GLY A 38 -3.10 13.39 10.62
N ALA A 39 -3.70 13.58 9.45
CA ALA A 39 -4.01 12.52 8.50
C ALA A 39 -3.92 13.06 7.08
N ALA A 40 -2.69 13.21 6.60
CA ALA A 40 -2.38 13.56 5.22
C ALA A 40 -2.81 12.46 4.22
N ARG A 41 -2.86 12.80 2.94
CA ARG A 41 -3.21 11.90 1.82
C ARG A 41 -2.02 11.73 0.90
N LEU A 42 -1.93 10.55 0.27
CA LEU A 42 -1.01 10.26 -0.81
C LEU A 42 -1.72 10.50 -2.15
N ARG A 43 -1.22 11.44 -2.95
CA ARG A 43 -1.75 11.79 -4.27
C ARG A 43 -0.80 11.29 -5.35
N LEU A 44 -1.27 10.38 -6.21
CA LEU A 44 -0.47 9.76 -7.28
C LEU A 44 -0.43 10.57 -8.58
N ALA A 45 -1.30 11.58 -8.69
CA ALA A 45 -1.39 12.51 -9.79
C ALA A 45 -2.03 13.80 -9.27
N ASP A 46 -1.88 14.89 -10.01
CA ASP A 46 -2.58 16.14 -9.72
C ASP A 46 -4.10 15.95 -9.88
N ASP A 47 -4.86 16.68 -9.06
CA ASP A 47 -6.31 16.68 -9.14
C ASP A 47 -6.76 17.56 -10.31
N ASP A 48 -6.95 16.93 -11.46
CA ASP A 48 -7.48 17.56 -12.67
C ASP A 48 -9.02 17.43 -12.78
N GLY A 49 -9.67 16.95 -11.71
CA GLY A 49 -11.11 16.73 -11.65
C GLY A 49 -11.63 15.61 -12.56
N ASN A 50 -10.76 14.89 -13.27
CA ASN A 50 -11.19 13.87 -14.22
C ASN A 50 -11.38 12.49 -13.57
N LYS A 51 -12.00 11.59 -14.33
CA LYS A 51 -12.23 10.20 -13.88
C LYS A 51 -10.94 9.40 -13.75
N THR A 52 -9.89 9.74 -14.49
CA THR A 52 -8.60 9.04 -14.45
C THR A 52 -7.93 9.21 -13.09
N TYR A 53 -7.90 10.42 -12.54
CA TYR A 53 -7.40 10.70 -11.20
C TYR A 53 -8.18 9.93 -10.12
N GLN A 54 -9.51 9.97 -10.18
CA GLN A 54 -10.36 9.24 -9.23
C GLN A 54 -10.14 7.72 -9.31
N ASN A 55 -10.04 7.19 -10.53
CA ASN A 55 -9.81 5.77 -10.77
C ASN A 55 -8.44 5.31 -10.27
N LEU A 56 -7.39 6.11 -10.48
CA LEU A 56 -6.05 5.80 -10.02
C LEU A 56 -6.00 5.65 -8.49
N ARG A 57 -6.63 6.58 -7.76
CA ARG A 57 -6.67 6.55 -6.29
C ARG A 57 -7.49 5.38 -5.75
N ARG A 58 -8.68 5.16 -6.32
CA ARG A 58 -9.51 4.01 -5.96
C ARG A 58 -8.79 2.69 -6.23
N GLY A 59 -8.07 2.60 -7.34
CA GLY A 59 -7.25 1.44 -7.69
C GLY A 59 -6.10 1.23 -6.71
N ALA A 60 -5.38 2.30 -6.34
CA ALA A 60 -4.29 2.23 -5.37
C ALA A 60 -4.75 1.78 -3.99
N LEU A 61 -5.89 2.31 -3.52
CA LEU A 61 -6.52 1.89 -2.27
C LEU A 61 -6.88 0.41 -2.31
N ALA A 62 -7.64 -0.03 -3.32
CA ALA A 62 -8.08 -1.42 -3.45
C ALA A 62 -6.90 -2.39 -3.59
N PHE A 63 -5.85 -1.98 -4.30
CA PHE A 63 -4.63 -2.77 -4.44
C PHE A 63 -3.92 -2.93 -3.09
N ALA A 64 -3.69 -1.82 -2.37
CA ALA A 64 -3.05 -1.87 -1.05
C ALA A 64 -3.85 -2.71 -0.06
N GLU A 65 -5.17 -2.52 -0.01
CA GLU A 65 -6.06 -3.32 0.82
C GLU A 65 -5.92 -4.82 0.50
N GLY A 66 -5.94 -5.20 -0.78
CA GLY A 66 -5.72 -6.59 -1.21
C GLY A 66 -4.35 -7.14 -0.80
N LEU A 67 -3.27 -6.36 -0.91
CA LEU A 67 -1.93 -6.80 -0.50
C LEU A 67 -1.88 -7.09 1.01
N TYR A 68 -2.42 -6.20 1.84
CA TYR A 68 -2.32 -6.35 3.31
C TYR A 68 -3.33 -7.33 3.89
N THR A 69 -4.48 -7.53 3.25
CA THR A 69 -5.50 -8.49 3.71
C THR A 69 -5.30 -9.91 3.19
N ALA A 70 -4.97 -10.07 1.90
CA ALA A 70 -4.88 -11.38 1.25
C ALA A 70 -3.45 -11.91 1.15
N ILE A 71 -2.46 -11.04 0.88
CA ILE A 71 -1.10 -11.47 0.53
C ILE A 71 -0.15 -11.47 1.73
N ARG A 72 -0.26 -10.48 2.62
CA ARG A 72 0.55 -10.42 3.85
C ARG A 72 0.24 -11.57 4.83
N ASN A 73 -0.89 -12.27 4.68
CA ASN A 73 -1.41 -13.19 5.69
C ASN A 73 -0.35 -14.20 6.18
N PRO A 74 0.07 -14.13 7.46
CA PRO A 74 1.05 -15.04 8.04
C PRO A 74 0.66 -16.52 7.93
N GLY A 75 -0.63 -16.83 7.80
CA GLY A 75 -1.16 -18.19 7.65
C GLY A 75 -0.79 -18.90 6.35
N MET A 76 -0.21 -18.18 5.37
CA MET A 76 0.32 -18.80 4.15
C MET A 76 1.71 -19.43 4.32
N HIS A 77 2.35 -19.26 5.49
CA HIS A 77 3.72 -19.72 5.78
C HIS A 77 3.82 -21.12 6.42
N THR A 78 2.96 -22.07 6.07
CA THR A 78 3.37 -23.49 6.17
C THR A 78 3.94 -23.91 4.82
N PRO A 79 5.26 -23.81 4.61
CA PRO A 79 5.88 -24.32 3.41
C PRO A 79 5.59 -25.82 3.31
N GLN A 80 4.94 -26.25 2.23
CA GLN A 80 4.91 -27.67 1.90
C GLN A 80 6.32 -28.09 1.50
N PRO A 81 6.89 -29.18 2.06
CA PRO A 81 8.34 -29.38 2.12
C PRO A 81 9.08 -29.64 0.79
N SER A 82 8.49 -29.47 -0.39
CA SER A 82 9.07 -30.06 -1.62
C SER A 82 8.58 -29.54 -2.97
N GLY A 83 8.11 -28.29 -3.09
CA GLY A 83 7.69 -27.74 -4.38
C GLY A 83 8.42 -26.44 -4.72
N GLY A 84 9.10 -26.37 -5.88
CA GLY A 84 9.77 -25.16 -6.39
C GLY A 84 8.87 -23.93 -6.65
N GLY A 85 7.64 -23.91 -6.11
CA GLY A 85 6.72 -22.78 -6.16
C GLY A 85 6.93 -21.74 -5.06
N GLU A 86 7.72 -22.03 -4.02
CA GLU A 86 7.96 -21.07 -2.93
C GLU A 86 8.77 -19.84 -3.39
N GLU A 87 9.78 -20.04 -4.25
CA GLU A 87 10.55 -18.94 -4.83
C GLU A 87 9.69 -18.08 -5.77
N GLN A 88 8.94 -18.73 -6.67
CA GLN A 88 8.03 -18.02 -7.59
C GLN A 88 6.99 -17.21 -6.82
N LEU A 89 6.38 -17.79 -5.78
CA LEU A 89 5.44 -17.08 -4.91
C LEU A 89 6.12 -15.88 -4.22
N ALA A 90 7.34 -16.04 -3.70
CA ALA A 90 8.09 -14.96 -3.08
C ALA A 90 8.39 -13.82 -4.06
N LEU A 91 8.74 -14.14 -5.31
CA LEU A 91 8.99 -13.17 -6.38
C LEU A 91 7.70 -12.42 -6.77
N GLU A 92 6.58 -13.12 -6.90
CA GLU A 92 5.27 -12.51 -7.20
C GLU A 92 4.85 -11.53 -6.11
N GLN A 93 4.99 -11.95 -4.86
CA GLN A 93 4.70 -11.12 -3.70
C GLN A 93 5.63 -9.90 -3.63
N LEU A 94 6.94 -10.10 -3.84
CA LEU A 94 7.91 -9.01 -3.90
C LEU A 94 7.57 -8.02 -5.01
N ALA A 95 7.23 -8.49 -6.21
CA ALA A 95 6.86 -7.65 -7.34
C ALA A 95 5.60 -6.82 -7.03
N ALA A 96 4.58 -7.44 -6.41
CA ALA A 96 3.35 -6.76 -6.03
C ALA A 96 3.61 -5.65 -4.99
N PHE A 97 4.39 -5.93 -3.94
CA PHE A 97 4.77 -4.91 -2.96
C PHE A 97 5.71 -3.84 -3.53
N SER A 98 6.56 -4.19 -4.50
CA SER A 98 7.42 -3.23 -5.19
C SER A 98 6.62 -2.21 -6.00
N LEU A 99 5.50 -2.64 -6.61
CA LEU A 99 4.59 -1.72 -7.28
C LEU A 99 3.97 -0.72 -6.29
N LEU A 100 3.49 -1.20 -5.13
CA LEU A 100 2.95 -0.34 -4.09
C LEU A 100 4.01 0.61 -3.52
N ALA A 101 5.23 0.12 -3.28
CA ALA A 101 6.35 0.93 -2.81
C ALA A 101 6.61 2.10 -3.74
N ARG A 102 6.65 1.86 -5.06
CA ARG A 102 6.83 2.90 -6.08
C ARG A 102 5.71 3.94 -6.04
N TRP A 103 4.46 3.52 -5.85
CA TRP A 103 3.34 4.46 -5.72
C TRP A 103 3.44 5.31 -4.45
N VAL A 104 3.79 4.70 -3.32
CA VAL A 104 4.03 5.43 -2.07
C VAL A 104 5.15 6.44 -2.26
N ASP A 105 6.28 6.04 -2.86
CA ASP A 105 7.43 6.90 -3.12
C ASP A 105 7.10 8.10 -4.02
N GLN A 106 6.39 7.87 -5.13
CA GLN A 106 6.03 8.91 -6.09
C GLN A 106 4.90 9.83 -5.63
N ALA A 107 4.08 9.39 -4.67
CA ALA A 107 2.94 10.17 -4.23
C ALA A 107 3.35 11.50 -3.58
N ILE A 108 2.62 12.56 -3.89
CA ILE A 108 2.71 13.83 -3.20
C ILE A 108 1.93 13.72 -1.89
N VAL A 109 2.51 14.20 -0.80
CA VAL A 109 1.83 14.31 0.49
C VAL A 109 0.97 15.56 0.47
N ASP A 110 -0.33 15.36 0.60
CA ASP A 110 -1.34 16.42 0.69
C ASP A 110 -1.84 16.51 2.13
N GLU A 111 -1.58 17.64 2.78
CA GLU A 111 -1.81 17.89 4.20
C GLU A 111 -2.60 19.19 4.43
N LEU A 112 -3.18 19.32 5.63
CA LEU A 112 -4.09 20.41 6.00
C LEU A 112 -3.45 21.39 6.98
#